data_AF-A0A7G9T9T8-F1
#
_entry.id   AF-A0A7G9T9T8-F1
#
_cell.length_a   1.000
_cell.length_b   1.000
_cell.length_c   1.000
_cell.angle_alpha   90.00
_cell.angle_beta   90.00
_cell.angle_gamma   90.00
#
_symmetry.space_group_name_H-M   'P 1'
#
loop_
_entity.id
_entity.type
_entity.pdbx_description
1 polymer ?
#
loop_
_entity_poly.entity_id
_entity_poly.type
_entity_poly.pdbx_seq_one_letter_code
_entity_poly.pdbx_strand_id
1 'polypeptide(L)'
;MSRRFVTSVLMMLAPGLAALTAPGPAMASAYEVGDTDIGAGWKVKLQVARLRSGDELGWSHPELEVGWGFADSLELAVGTGYGRIETTGGPRRHGHHDARVALKWGIRQESPGTVGIAFEPDVTLPTGDRAAGTGGDGVELALPMRISQSFGRGRLTAQFAYLHAFADDARMLSLGVLYEH
;
A
#
# COMPACT_ATOMS: atom_id res chain seq x y z
N MET A 1 -9.98 -24.82 -31.09
CA MET A 1 -9.83 -23.78 -30.04
C MET A 1 -8.56 -24.07 -29.23
N SER A 2 -7.38 -23.88 -29.84
CA SER A 2 -6.43 -22.77 -29.63
C SER A 2 -5.82 -22.63 -28.21
N ARG A 3 -5.06 -23.66 -27.79
CA ARG A 3 -4.08 -23.62 -26.67
C ARG A 3 -2.89 -22.67 -26.90
N ARG A 4 -2.88 -21.87 -27.97
CA ARG A 4 -1.73 -21.03 -28.38
C ARG A 4 -1.82 -19.57 -27.90
N PHE A 5 -2.89 -19.17 -27.21
CA PHE A 5 -3.07 -17.79 -26.75
C PHE A 5 -2.58 -17.53 -25.31
N VAL A 6 -2.38 -18.57 -24.49
CA VAL A 6 -2.01 -18.42 -23.08
C VAL A 6 -0.50 -18.22 -22.89
N THR A 7 0.33 -18.68 -23.83
CA THR A 7 1.80 -18.66 -23.69
C THR A 7 2.43 -17.30 -24.00
N SER A 8 1.73 -16.40 -24.71
CA SER A 8 2.31 -15.14 -25.18
C SER A 8 2.28 -14.00 -24.17
N VAL A 9 1.44 -14.06 -23.13
CA VAL A 9 1.39 -13.02 -22.08
C VAL A 9 2.48 -13.25 -21.03
N LEU A 10 2.84 -14.51 -20.75
CA LEU A 10 3.84 -14.85 -19.73
C LEU A 10 5.28 -14.43 -20.11
N MET A 11 5.57 -14.26 -21.41
CA MET A 11 6.92 -13.95 -21.89
C MET A 11 7.26 -12.44 -21.92
N MET A 12 6.30 -11.55 -21.70
CA MET A 12 6.56 -10.09 -21.65
C MET A 12 6.92 -9.57 -20.25
N LEU A 13 6.75 -10.37 -19.18
CA LEU A 13 7.07 -9.96 -17.80
C LEU A 13 8.50 -10.31 -17.35
N ALA A 14 9.21 -11.17 -18.09
CA ALA A 14 10.52 -11.67 -17.69
C ALA A 14 11.69 -10.65 -17.75
N PRO A 15 11.78 -9.71 -18.71
CA PRO A 15 12.94 -8.81 -18.77
C PRO A 15 12.89 -7.64 -17.79
N GLY A 16 11.76 -7.38 -17.12
CA GLY A 16 11.63 -6.29 -16.14
C GLY A 16 12.19 -6.61 -14.74
N LEU A 17 12.24 -7.90 -14.36
CA LEU A 17 12.67 -8.31 -13.02
C LEU A 17 14.19 -8.19 -12.80
N ALA A 18 15.00 -8.23 -13.87
CA ALA A 18 16.45 -8.23 -13.76
C ALA A 18 17.05 -6.85 -13.41
N ALA A 19 16.30 -5.76 -13.57
CA ALA A 19 16.75 -4.40 -13.25
C ALA A 19 16.54 -3.99 -11.78
N LEU A 20 15.90 -4.84 -10.96
CA LEU A 20 15.52 -4.53 -9.57
C LEU A 20 16.48 -5.10 -8.52
N THR A 21 17.59 -5.70 -8.92
CA THR A 21 18.57 -6.32 -8.02
C THR A 21 19.72 -5.40 -7.61
N ALA A 22 19.59 -4.09 -7.81
CA ALA A 22 20.54 -3.15 -7.23
C ALA A 22 20.43 -3.21 -5.68
N PRO A 23 21.54 -3.44 -4.96
CA PRO A 23 21.55 -3.44 -3.50
C PRO A 23 21.38 -2.01 -2.98
N GLY A 24 20.15 -1.50 -2.99
CA GLY A 24 19.73 -0.37 -2.17
C GLY A 24 19.41 -0.85 -0.76
N PRO A 25 19.36 0.05 0.25
CA PRO A 25 18.77 -0.30 1.53
C PRO A 25 17.38 -0.88 1.26
N ALA A 26 17.16 -2.12 1.68
CA ALA A 26 15.85 -2.75 1.66
C ALA A 26 14.98 -2.02 2.69
N MET A 27 14.46 -0.84 2.31
CA MET A 27 13.29 -0.31 2.96
C MET A 27 12.18 -1.27 2.56
N ALA A 28 11.85 -2.20 3.46
CA ALA A 28 10.56 -2.86 3.43
C ALA A 28 9.53 -1.74 3.54
N SER A 29 9.14 -1.18 2.39
CA SER A 29 8.16 -0.12 2.35
C SER A 29 6.90 -0.70 2.98
N ALA A 30 6.27 0.03 3.87
CA ALA A 30 5.06 -0.38 4.60
C ALA A 30 3.83 -0.67 3.71
N TYR A 31 4.03 -0.79 2.39
CA TYR A 31 2.98 -1.00 1.43
C TYR A 31 2.66 -2.48 1.29
N GLU A 32 1.56 -2.86 1.94
CA GLU A 32 0.82 -4.07 1.62
C GLU A 32 0.36 -4.01 0.15
N VAL A 33 0.68 -5.05 -0.62
CA VAL A 33 0.15 -5.19 -1.97
C VAL A 33 -1.31 -5.63 -1.81
N GLY A 34 -2.25 -4.71 -2.00
CA GLY A 34 -3.69 -5.02 -1.98
C GLY A 34 -4.21 -5.57 -3.31
N ASP A 35 -5.45 -6.03 -3.33
CA ASP A 35 -6.15 -6.45 -4.56
C ASP A 35 -6.56 -5.24 -5.45
N THR A 36 -7.13 -5.53 -6.62
CA THR A 36 -7.73 -4.51 -7.51
C THR A 36 -9.23 -4.32 -7.31
N ASP A 37 -9.84 -5.02 -6.35
CA ASP A 37 -11.30 -5.07 -6.20
C ASP A 37 -11.84 -3.84 -5.47
N ILE A 38 -13.05 -3.42 -5.85
CA ILE A 38 -13.79 -2.34 -5.20
C ILE A 38 -14.86 -2.96 -4.32
N GLY A 39 -14.88 -2.63 -3.03
CA GLY A 39 -15.96 -3.04 -2.16
C GLY A 39 -17.21 -2.19 -2.35
N ALA A 40 -18.36 -2.76 -2.03
CA ALA A 40 -19.61 -2.01 -1.94
C ALA A 40 -19.93 -1.70 -0.46
N GLY A 41 -20.45 -0.50 -0.21
CA GLY A 41 -20.94 -0.11 1.12
C GLY A 41 -19.82 0.19 2.12
N TRP A 42 -20.14 0.08 3.42
CA TRP A 42 -19.24 0.46 4.50
C TRP A 42 -18.33 -0.69 4.92
N LYS A 43 -17.06 -0.36 5.19
CA LYS A 43 -16.06 -1.25 5.77
C LYS A 43 -15.40 -0.57 6.96
N VAL A 44 -15.04 -1.36 7.97
CA VAL A 44 -14.23 -0.90 9.09
C VAL A 44 -13.10 -1.89 9.26
N LYS A 45 -11.86 -1.39 9.32
CA LYS A 45 -10.68 -2.19 9.62
C LYS A 45 -10.08 -1.72 10.93
N LEU A 46 -9.64 -2.70 11.72
CA LEU A 46 -8.90 -2.50 12.95
C LEU A 46 -7.61 -3.29 12.85
N GLN A 47 -6.48 -2.62 13.03
CA GLN A 47 -5.17 -3.23 12.91
C GLN A 47 -4.29 -2.91 14.11
N VAL A 48 -3.42 -3.86 14.44
CA VAL A 48 -2.31 -3.68 15.37
C VAL A 48 -1.04 -4.04 14.62
N ALA A 49 -0.11 -3.11 14.55
CA ALA A 49 1.16 -3.30 13.86
C ALA A 49 2.32 -3.23 14.84
N ARG A 50 3.39 -3.98 14.53
CA ARG A 50 4.68 -3.90 15.22
C ARG A 50 5.75 -3.75 14.16
N LEU A 51 6.45 -2.63 14.17
CA LEU A 51 7.50 -2.30 13.21
C LEU A 51 8.85 -2.24 13.94
N ARG A 52 9.90 -2.75 13.33
CA ARG A 52 11.27 -2.61 13.83
C ARG A 52 12.13 -1.99 12.75
N SER A 53 12.81 -0.89 13.06
CA SER A 53 13.73 -0.20 12.18
C SER A 53 15.03 0.07 12.93
N GLY A 54 16.07 -0.73 12.65
CA GLY A 54 17.31 -0.70 13.43
C GLY A 54 17.06 -0.93 14.93
N ASP A 55 17.46 0.04 15.74
CA ASP A 55 17.31 0.03 17.21
C ASP A 55 15.96 0.55 17.71
N GLU A 56 15.08 0.95 16.79
CA GLU A 56 13.75 1.44 17.08
C GLU A 56 12.69 0.35 16.93
N LEU A 57 11.77 0.30 17.89
CA LEU A 57 10.59 -0.56 17.91
C LEU A 57 9.34 0.32 17.95
N GLY A 58 8.64 0.38 16.83
CA GLY A 58 7.32 1.00 16.71
C GLY A 58 6.21 0.00 16.98
N TRP A 59 5.14 0.46 17.61
CA TRP A 59 3.86 -0.24 17.67
C TRP A 59 2.76 0.72 17.27
N SER A 60 1.81 0.24 16.48
CA SER A 60 0.54 0.93 16.22
C SER A 60 -0.58 0.11 16.86
N HIS A 61 -1.33 0.69 17.79
CA HIS A 61 -2.49 0.07 18.42
C HIS A 61 -3.47 1.12 19.01
N PRO A 62 -4.74 1.15 18.55
CA PRO A 62 -5.25 0.62 17.29
C PRO A 62 -4.95 1.55 16.11
N GLU A 63 -4.80 0.96 14.92
CA GLU A 63 -5.06 1.65 13.65
C GLU A 63 -6.50 1.37 13.24
N LEU A 64 -7.24 2.43 12.95
CA LEU A 64 -8.65 2.38 12.55
C LEU A 64 -8.77 2.97 11.14
N GLU A 65 -9.43 2.23 10.25
CA GLU A 65 -9.78 2.70 8.91
C GLU A 65 -11.26 2.48 8.66
N VAL A 66 -11.93 3.49 8.13
CA VAL A 66 -13.32 3.42 7.68
C VAL A 66 -13.34 3.62 6.17
N GLY A 67 -13.85 2.63 5.46
CA GLY A 67 -14.00 2.63 4.01
C GLY A 67 -15.48 2.75 3.60
N TRP A 68 -15.73 3.40 2.47
CA TRP A 68 -17.03 3.48 1.84
C TRP A 68 -16.92 3.35 0.32
N GLY A 69 -17.40 2.22 -0.19
CA GLY A 69 -17.65 2.01 -1.62
C GLY A 69 -18.94 2.70 -2.05
N PHE A 70 -18.81 3.86 -2.70
CA PHE A 70 -19.94 4.73 -3.04
C PHE A 70 -20.30 4.70 -4.53
N ALA A 71 -19.48 4.06 -5.36
CA ALA A 71 -19.78 3.78 -6.77
C ALA A 71 -19.17 2.44 -7.17
N ASP A 72 -19.62 1.87 -8.28
CA ASP A 72 -19.16 0.56 -8.79
C ASP A 72 -17.64 0.47 -8.98
N SER A 73 -16.97 1.60 -9.17
CA SER A 73 -15.53 1.70 -9.38
C SER A 73 -14.79 2.55 -8.35
N LEU A 74 -15.45 3.06 -7.29
CA LEU A 74 -14.83 3.97 -6.34
C LEU A 74 -15.07 3.57 -4.88
N GLU A 75 -13.99 3.54 -4.10
CA GLU A 75 -13.99 3.36 -2.65
C GLU A 75 -13.13 4.44 -2.00
N LEU A 76 -13.71 5.17 -1.05
CA LEU A 76 -13.00 6.15 -0.22
C LEU A 76 -12.66 5.50 1.12
N ALA A 77 -11.44 5.65 1.61
CA ALA A 77 -11.03 5.22 2.93
C ALA A 77 -10.41 6.37 3.72
N VAL A 78 -10.76 6.48 5.00
CA VAL A 78 -10.15 7.42 5.94
C VAL A 78 -9.66 6.62 7.14
N GLY A 79 -8.41 6.86 7.53
CA GLY A 79 -7.79 6.14 8.63
C GLY A 79 -6.94 7.02 9.53
N THR A 80 -6.69 6.55 10.74
CA THR A 80 -5.75 7.12 11.70
C THR A 80 -5.40 6.05 12.73
N GLY A 81 -4.54 6.36 13.68
CA GLY A 81 -4.24 5.44 14.76
C GLY A 81 -3.56 6.10 15.95
N TYR A 82 -3.15 5.25 16.88
CA TYR A 82 -2.32 5.63 18.00
C TYR A 82 -1.16 4.66 18.12
N GLY A 83 0.02 5.17 18.42
CA GLY A 83 1.22 4.36 18.45
C GLY A 83 2.13 4.66 19.63
N ARG A 84 3.14 3.80 19.75
CA ARG A 84 4.30 4.02 20.62
C ARG A 84 5.59 3.74 19.88
N ILE A 85 6.60 4.53 20.18
CA ILE A 85 7.95 4.38 19.64
C ILE A 85 8.89 4.15 20.81
N GLU A 86 9.72 3.12 20.70
CA GLU A 86 10.71 2.71 21.69
C GLU A 86 12.09 2.60 21.02
N THR A 87 13.01 3.50 21.35
CA THR A 87 14.41 3.40 20.93
C THR A 87 15.23 2.69 22.00
N THR A 88 16.14 1.80 21.61
CA THR A 88 17.03 1.09 22.55
C THR A 88 17.83 2.08 23.42
N GLY A 89 17.63 2.03 24.74
CA GLY A 89 18.27 2.97 25.69
C GLY A 89 17.67 4.38 25.72
N GLY A 90 16.62 4.65 24.92
CA GLY A 90 15.94 5.93 24.83
C GLY A 90 14.58 5.96 25.56
N PRO A 91 13.92 7.13 25.61
CA PRO A 91 12.58 7.26 26.17
C PRO A 91 11.54 6.59 25.28
N ARG A 92 10.56 5.94 25.91
CA ARG A 92 9.32 5.50 25.24
C ARG A 92 8.43 6.71 25.01
N ARG A 93 7.94 6.87 23.78
CA ARG A 93 7.01 7.94 23.39
C ARG A 93 5.71 7.36 22.87
N HIS A 94 4.63 8.09 23.03
CA HIS A 94 3.30 7.70 22.58
C HIS A 94 2.63 8.89 21.91
N GLY A 95 1.83 8.62 20.88
CA GLY A 95 1.14 9.69 20.18
C GLY A 95 0.18 9.18 19.12
N HIS A 96 -0.62 10.11 18.61
CA HIS A 96 -1.51 9.86 17.50
C HIS A 96 -0.71 9.77 16.19
N HIS A 97 -1.15 8.88 15.31
CA HIS A 97 -0.67 8.82 13.94
C HIS A 97 -1.34 9.90 13.09
N ASP A 98 -0.70 10.20 11.98
CA ASP A 98 -1.27 11.05 10.95
C ASP A 98 -2.59 10.50 10.41
N ALA A 99 -3.47 11.40 9.96
CA ALA A 99 -4.70 11.03 9.29
C ALA A 99 -4.40 10.68 7.83
N ARG A 100 -5.01 9.61 7.35
CA ARG A 100 -4.86 9.10 5.99
C ARG A 100 -6.18 9.19 5.24
N VAL A 101 -6.14 9.60 3.98
CA VAL A 101 -7.29 9.60 3.07
C VAL A 101 -6.89 8.97 1.76
N ALA A 102 -7.48 7.83 1.43
CA ALA A 102 -7.21 7.08 0.21
C ALA A 102 -8.47 6.96 -0.66
N LEU A 103 -8.32 7.11 -1.97
CA LEU A 103 -9.40 6.88 -2.94
C LEU A 103 -8.99 5.75 -3.87
N LYS A 104 -9.58 4.58 -3.73
CA LYS A 104 -9.36 3.46 -4.65
C LYS A 104 -10.31 3.58 -5.84
N TRP A 105 -9.73 3.59 -7.04
CA TRP A 105 -10.43 3.63 -8.32
C TRP A 105 -10.15 2.37 -9.14
N GLY A 106 -11.19 1.56 -9.34
CA GLY A 106 -11.18 0.41 -10.24
C GLY A 106 -11.28 0.88 -11.69
N ILE A 107 -10.14 0.92 -12.38
CA ILE A 107 -10.06 1.32 -13.79
C ILE A 107 -10.62 0.20 -14.68
N ARG A 108 -10.30 -1.05 -14.33
CA ARG A 108 -10.78 -2.25 -15.02
C ARG A 108 -11.00 -3.36 -14.01
N GLN A 109 -12.21 -3.93 -14.00
CA GLN A 109 -12.49 -5.10 -13.19
C GLN A 109 -11.87 -6.35 -13.83
N GLU A 110 -11.29 -7.20 -12.99
CA GLU A 110 -10.78 -8.49 -13.42
C GLU A 110 -11.92 -9.43 -13.82
N SER A 111 -11.72 -10.20 -14.89
CA SER A 111 -12.64 -11.24 -15.34
C SER A 111 -11.87 -12.37 -16.05
N PRO A 112 -12.46 -13.55 -16.32
CA PRO A 112 -11.75 -14.64 -16.97
C PRO A 112 -11.07 -14.22 -18.28
N GLY A 113 -9.74 -14.26 -18.30
CA GLY A 113 -8.93 -13.85 -19.46
C GLY A 113 -8.66 -12.34 -19.56
N THR A 114 -9.04 -11.54 -18.56
CA THR A 114 -8.72 -10.11 -18.49
C THR A 114 -8.01 -9.75 -17.18
N VAL A 115 -7.24 -8.68 -17.19
CA VAL A 115 -6.53 -8.17 -16.01
C VAL A 115 -7.39 -7.15 -15.26
N GLY A 116 -7.33 -7.16 -13.94
CA GLY A 116 -7.81 -6.08 -13.10
C GLY A 116 -6.79 -4.95 -13.05
N ILE A 117 -7.25 -3.70 -13.02
CA ILE A 117 -6.39 -2.51 -12.86
C ILE A 117 -7.07 -1.58 -11.86
N ALA A 118 -6.32 -1.15 -10.85
CA ALA A 118 -6.76 -0.15 -9.89
C ALA A 118 -5.70 0.93 -9.66
N PHE A 119 -6.13 2.13 -9.34
CA PHE A 119 -5.30 3.25 -8.93
C PHE A 119 -5.80 3.78 -7.59
N GLU A 120 -4.92 4.05 -6.64
CA GLU A 120 -5.33 4.39 -5.27
C GLU A 120 -4.54 5.59 -4.72
N PRO A 121 -4.77 6.82 -5.22
CA PRO A 121 -4.18 8.01 -4.63
C PRO A 121 -4.50 8.09 -3.15
N ASP A 122 -3.46 8.37 -2.38
CA ASP A 122 -3.47 8.30 -0.93
C ASP A 122 -2.69 9.48 -0.35
N VAL A 123 -3.33 10.21 0.55
CA VAL A 123 -2.79 11.42 1.17
C VAL A 123 -2.71 11.21 2.67
N THR A 124 -1.50 11.36 3.21
CA THR A 124 -1.23 11.43 4.65
C THR A 124 -1.13 12.89 5.07
N LEU A 125 -1.93 13.29 6.06
CA LEU A 125 -1.99 14.64 6.59
C LEU A 125 -1.26 14.70 7.94
N PRO A 126 -0.39 15.70 8.18
CA PRO A 126 0.48 15.77 9.37
C PRO A 126 -0.29 16.22 10.63
N THR A 127 -1.29 15.44 11.03
CA THR A 127 -2.19 15.68 12.17
C THR A 127 -1.78 14.91 13.42
N GLY A 128 -0.81 13.99 13.30
CA GLY A 128 -0.28 13.18 14.39
C GLY A 128 0.66 13.97 15.32
N ASP A 129 1.16 13.28 16.34
CA ASP A 129 2.08 13.85 17.32
C ASP A 129 3.53 13.76 16.84
N ARG A 130 4.06 14.90 16.36
CA ARG A 130 5.46 15.03 15.93
C ARG A 130 6.46 14.90 17.07
N ALA A 131 6.12 15.40 18.27
CA ALA A 131 7.03 15.31 19.42
C ALA A 131 7.21 13.85 19.86
N ALA A 132 6.15 13.06 19.72
CA ALA A 132 6.19 11.62 19.95
C ALA A 132 6.86 10.82 18.83
N GLY A 133 7.05 11.42 17.64
CA GLY A 133 7.56 10.75 16.43
C GLY A 133 6.52 9.90 15.70
N THR A 134 5.25 9.93 16.12
CA THR A 134 4.18 9.13 15.52
C THR A 134 3.46 9.84 14.37
N GLY A 135 3.67 11.16 14.22
CA GLY A 135 3.24 11.95 13.07
C GLY A 135 4.44 12.55 12.32
N GLY A 136 4.28 12.72 11.01
CA GLY A 136 5.29 13.28 10.12
C GLY A 136 5.33 14.81 10.11
N ASP A 137 6.36 15.34 9.44
CA ASP A 137 6.62 16.78 9.37
C ASP A 137 5.81 17.52 8.29
N GLY A 138 5.14 16.79 7.39
CA GLY A 138 4.36 17.38 6.31
C GLY A 138 3.38 16.43 5.66
N VAL A 139 2.76 16.91 4.59
CA VAL A 139 1.87 16.09 3.77
C VAL A 139 2.69 15.07 2.99
N GLU A 140 2.16 13.86 2.85
CA GLU A 140 2.69 12.83 1.95
C GLU A 140 1.63 12.41 0.94
N LEU A 141 2.05 12.19 -0.31
CA LEU A 141 1.20 11.68 -1.38
C LEU A 141 1.78 10.37 -1.91
N ALA A 142 0.99 9.30 -1.85
CA ALA A 142 1.28 8.04 -2.52
C ALA A 142 0.32 7.84 -3.70
N LEU A 143 0.86 7.39 -4.83
CA LEU A 143 0.14 7.11 -6.07
C LEU A 143 0.33 5.64 -6.50
N PRO A 144 -0.16 4.65 -5.72
CA PRO A 144 -0.13 3.24 -6.08
C PRO A 144 -1.04 2.93 -7.28
N MET A 145 -0.51 2.14 -8.19
CA MET A 145 -1.21 1.47 -9.28
C MET A 145 -1.04 -0.03 -9.12
N ARG A 146 -2.14 -0.78 -9.26
CA ARG A 146 -2.17 -2.23 -9.10
C ARG A 146 -2.71 -2.89 -10.36
N ILE A 147 -2.12 -4.02 -10.71
CA ILE A 147 -2.56 -4.88 -11.81
C ILE A 147 -2.68 -6.29 -11.27
N SER A 148 -3.84 -6.93 -11.44
CA SER A 148 -4.05 -8.31 -10.99
C SER A 148 -4.53 -9.24 -12.10
N GLN A 149 -4.19 -10.51 -11.99
CA GLN A 149 -4.67 -11.55 -12.89
C GLN A 149 -4.76 -12.90 -12.18
N SER A 150 -5.92 -13.55 -12.30
CA SER A 150 -6.18 -14.91 -11.85
C SER A 150 -5.77 -15.94 -12.89
N PHE A 151 -5.14 -17.02 -12.42
CA PHE A 151 -4.80 -18.19 -13.21
C PHE A 151 -5.05 -19.47 -12.43
N GLY A 152 -6.02 -20.26 -12.90
CA GLY A 152 -6.44 -21.46 -12.19
C GLY A 152 -7.05 -21.10 -10.83
N ARG A 153 -6.34 -21.47 -9.75
CA ARG A 153 -6.75 -21.18 -8.37
C ARG A 153 -6.00 -20.01 -7.74
N GLY A 154 -4.95 -19.51 -8.40
CA GLY A 154 -4.13 -18.44 -7.85
C GLY A 154 -4.45 -17.08 -8.47
N ARG A 155 -4.09 -16.02 -7.75
CA ARG A 155 -4.13 -14.62 -8.22
C ARG A 155 -2.75 -14.01 -8.03
N LEU A 156 -2.22 -13.38 -9.08
CA LEU A 156 -1.01 -12.56 -9.00
C LEU A 156 -1.41 -11.10 -9.07
N THR A 157 -0.89 -10.29 -8.16
CA THR A 157 -1.05 -8.84 -8.15
C THR A 157 0.31 -8.18 -8.15
N ALA A 158 0.55 -7.28 -9.09
CA ALA A 158 1.71 -6.40 -9.12
C ALA A 158 1.28 -4.99 -8.73
N GLN A 159 2.12 -4.29 -7.96
CA GLN A 159 1.93 -2.92 -7.55
C GLN A 159 3.14 -2.08 -7.91
N PHE A 160 2.91 -0.90 -8.46
CA PHE A 160 3.88 0.17 -8.61
C PHE A 160 3.38 1.39 -7.85
N ALA A 161 4.22 2.03 -7.04
CA ALA A 161 3.84 3.22 -6.29
C ALA A 161 4.90 4.32 -6.42
N TYR A 162 4.43 5.55 -6.60
CA TYR A 162 5.22 6.76 -6.43
C TYR A 162 4.82 7.44 -5.13
N LEU A 163 5.81 7.84 -4.32
CA LEU A 163 5.62 8.55 -3.07
C LEU A 163 6.34 9.89 -3.14
N HIS A 164 5.70 10.94 -2.64
CA HIS A 164 6.27 12.27 -2.45
C HIS A 164 5.95 12.78 -1.04
N ALA A 165 6.98 12.91 -0.20
CA ALA A 165 6.88 13.61 1.07
C ALA A 165 7.23 15.08 0.86
N PHE A 166 6.27 15.98 1.07
CA PHE A 166 6.40 17.39 0.70
C PHE A 166 7.29 18.21 1.66
N ALA A 167 7.46 17.77 2.91
CA ALA A 167 8.29 18.47 3.89
C ALA A 167 9.77 18.55 3.46
N ASP A 168 10.31 17.43 2.99
CA ASP A 168 11.74 17.28 2.66
C ASP A 168 11.99 17.12 1.14
N ASP A 169 10.95 17.28 0.32
CA ASP A 169 10.95 16.96 -1.13
C ASP A 169 11.47 15.55 -1.45
N ALA A 170 11.30 14.61 -0.51
CA ALA A 170 11.74 13.24 -0.67
C ALA A 170 10.80 12.48 -1.61
N ARG A 171 11.37 11.69 -2.52
CA ARG A 171 10.64 10.94 -3.55
C ARG A 171 11.08 9.50 -3.57
N MET A 172 10.12 8.58 -3.61
CA MET A 172 10.39 7.15 -3.65
C MET A 172 9.55 6.47 -4.72
N LEU A 173 10.14 5.47 -5.37
CA LEU A 173 9.44 4.52 -6.21
C LEU A 173 9.49 3.16 -5.53
N SER A 174 8.35 2.48 -5.46
CA SER A 174 8.25 1.12 -4.94
C SER A 174 7.59 0.19 -5.94
N LEU A 175 8.03 -1.07 -5.93
CA LEU A 175 7.44 -2.15 -6.69
C LEU A 175 7.20 -3.33 -5.76
N GLY A 176 6.01 -3.92 -5.83
CA GLY A 176 5.62 -5.10 -5.06
C GLY A 176 4.92 -6.11 -5.93
N VAL A 177 5.02 -7.38 -5.54
CA VAL A 177 4.27 -8.48 -6.16
C VAL A 177 3.73 -9.37 -5.04
N LEU A 178 2.46 -9.75 -5.16
CA LEU A 178 1.75 -10.67 -4.27
C LEU A 178 1.18 -11.82 -5.09
N TYR A 179 1.34 -13.04 -4.60
CA TYR A 179 0.67 -14.22 -5.12
C TYR A 179 -0.18 -14.86 -4.03
N GLU A 180 -1.44 -15.10 -4.33
CA GLU A 180 -2.45 -15.68 -3.44
C GLU A 180 -2.93 -17.01 -4.05
N HIS A 181 -3.11 -18.07 -3.23
CA HIS A 181 -3.52 -19.41 -3.66
C HIS A 181 -4.67 -19.97 -2.80
#